data_AF-A0A1Y1Y1R3-F1
#
_entry.id   AF-A0A1Y1Y1R3-F1
#
_cell.length_a   1.000
_cell.length_b   1.000
_cell.length_c   1.000
_cell.angle_alpha   90.00
_cell.angle_beta   90.00
_cell.angle_gamma   90.00
#
_symmetry.space_group_name_H-M   'P 1'
#
loop_
_entity.id
_entity.type
_entity.pdbx_description
1 polymer ?
#
loop_
_entity_poly.entity_id
_entity_poly.type
_entity_poly.pdbx_seq_one_letter_code
_entity_poly.pdbx_strand_id
1 'polypeptide(L)'
;MTDKKCKPMGVSPHFSEVIKSVKHAISSNVHPVRIVQGSSGSYFCLRLDGKKVGVFKPKNEEPYGQLNPKWTKWAHRNLFPCCFGRSCLIPNLGYISEAGASLINRRLSLNIVPQTEVVDLASPSFHYSYLDLKASQRKKRPIPLPTKIGSFQLFLDDYVNANAFLRDHPWPYDPMHYDMYTTECKNPRVEVRDNVSIHSFCSIWTSSLQREFREQVQKLVVLDYLIRNTDRGLDNWMVRYYFDDSLEPHIHIAAIDHGLAFPYKHPDRWRSYPYAWLSLPPSLIGGPFVPTLRKELLASLTSHTWWQNTLKELRQLFSVDRDFNELMFERQVALLKGQAWNLIQTLEANEGPIELCQRKGVVVWGGEEGAPPEDELVRGDLGNNLWVRVETLHTQPWFTGC
;
A
#
# COMPACT_ATOMS: atom_id res chain seq x y z
N MET A 1 -29.55 29.24 -2.33
CA MET A 1 -28.78 28.20 -3.04
C MET A 1 -27.75 27.67 -2.06
N THR A 2 -28.03 26.51 -1.48
CA THR A 2 -27.22 25.90 -0.41
C THR A 2 -26.04 25.15 -1.01
N ASP A 3 -24.84 25.43 -0.50
CA ASP A 3 -23.59 24.69 -0.72
C ASP A 3 -23.82 23.17 -0.60
N LYS A 4 -23.88 22.49 -1.73
CA LYS A 4 -23.77 21.04 -1.78
C LYS A 4 -22.29 20.69 -1.59
N LYS A 5 -21.87 20.49 -0.34
CA LYS A 5 -20.66 19.71 -0.04
C LYS A 5 -20.80 18.36 -0.76
N CYS A 6 -20.01 18.13 -1.81
CA CYS A 6 -19.96 16.85 -2.50
C CYS A 6 -19.72 15.74 -1.46
N LYS A 7 -20.63 14.76 -1.37
CA LYS A 7 -20.31 13.48 -0.73
C LYS A 7 -19.13 12.90 -1.50
N PRO A 8 -18.03 12.50 -0.85
CA PRO A 8 -16.95 11.78 -1.54
C PRO A 8 -17.53 10.46 -2.08
N MET A 9 -17.57 10.33 -3.41
CA MET A 9 -17.94 9.06 -4.05
C MET A 9 -16.91 8.01 -3.63
N GLY A 10 -17.39 6.89 -3.07
CA GLY A 10 -16.53 5.73 -2.73
C GLY A 10 -16.41 5.40 -1.24
N VAL A 11 -16.88 6.25 -0.32
CA VAL A 11 -16.84 5.93 1.12
C VAL A 11 -17.96 4.94 1.47
N SER A 12 -17.61 3.78 2.04
CA SER A 12 -18.62 2.79 2.42
C SER A 12 -19.47 3.28 3.60
N PRO A 13 -20.72 2.82 3.73
CA PRO A 13 -21.54 3.11 4.92
C PRO A 13 -20.82 2.70 6.21
N HIS A 14 -20.19 1.53 6.20
CA HIS A 14 -19.40 1.02 7.32
C HIS A 14 -18.26 1.97 7.71
N PHE A 15 -17.46 2.44 6.73
CA PHE A 15 -16.39 3.41 7.01
C PHE A 15 -16.95 4.70 7.64
N SER A 16 -18.06 5.20 7.11
CA SER A 16 -18.72 6.41 7.64
C SER A 16 -19.19 6.22 9.08
N GLU A 17 -19.72 5.05 9.42
CA GLU A 17 -20.12 4.68 10.79
C GLU A 17 -18.92 4.57 11.73
N VAL A 18 -17.81 3.96 11.28
CA VAL A 18 -16.56 3.90 12.05
C VAL A 18 -16.06 5.30 12.36
N ILE A 19 -15.98 6.21 11.38
CA ILE A 19 -15.55 7.59 11.62
C ILE A 19 -16.47 8.32 12.60
N LYS A 20 -17.80 8.15 12.48
CA LYS A 20 -18.76 8.72 13.44
C LYS A 20 -18.51 8.18 14.85
N SER A 21 -18.27 6.88 14.98
CA SER A 21 -18.00 6.23 16.27
C SER A 21 -16.71 6.75 16.93
N VAL A 22 -15.65 6.97 16.14
CA VAL A 22 -14.38 7.53 16.62
C VAL A 22 -14.57 8.97 17.08
N LYS A 23 -15.28 9.80 16.31
CA LYS A 23 -15.58 11.19 16.70
C LYS A 23 -16.41 11.25 17.98
N HIS A 24 -17.38 10.34 18.12
CA HIS A 24 -18.18 10.23 19.34
C HIS A 24 -17.34 9.78 20.55
N ALA A 25 -16.42 8.82 20.35
CA ALA A 25 -15.49 8.38 21.38
C ALA A 25 -14.61 9.55 21.88
N ILE A 26 -14.02 10.31 20.96
CA ILE A 26 -13.22 11.51 21.29
C ILE A 26 -14.05 12.54 22.07
N SER A 27 -15.28 12.83 21.63
CA SER A 27 -16.16 13.77 22.36
C SER A 27 -16.55 13.27 23.76
N SER A 28 -16.48 11.97 23.98
CA SER A 28 -16.74 11.31 25.26
C SER A 28 -15.46 11.01 26.04
N ASN A 29 -14.36 11.71 25.72
CA ASN A 29 -13.06 11.63 26.38
C ASN A 29 -12.33 10.28 26.24
N VAL A 30 -12.70 9.47 25.24
CA VAL A 30 -11.97 8.27 24.81
C VAL A 30 -11.10 8.63 23.60
N HIS A 31 -9.80 8.79 23.83
CA HIS A 31 -8.88 9.38 22.84
C HIS A 31 -8.06 8.32 22.09
N PRO A 32 -7.68 8.58 20.82
CA PRO A 32 -6.72 7.77 20.09
C PRO A 32 -5.40 7.58 20.85
N VAL A 33 -4.86 6.37 20.78
CA VAL A 33 -3.62 5.98 21.47
C VAL A 33 -2.47 5.96 20.48
N ARG A 34 -1.36 6.62 20.82
CA ARG A 34 -0.18 6.68 19.95
C ARG A 34 0.47 5.31 19.79
N ILE A 35 0.83 4.98 18.55
CA ILE A 35 1.63 3.81 18.21
C ILE A 35 3.10 4.16 18.44
N VAL A 36 3.77 3.42 19.33
CA VAL A 36 5.17 3.68 19.72
C VAL A 36 6.16 3.24 18.63
N GLN A 37 5.82 2.14 17.95
CA GLN A 37 6.61 1.58 16.85
C GLN A 37 6.42 2.40 15.56
N GLY A 38 7.46 2.46 14.70
CA GLY A 38 7.45 3.22 13.45
C GLY A 38 8.16 4.58 13.55
N SER A 39 8.22 5.34 12.45
CA SER A 39 9.01 6.57 12.34
C SER A 39 8.21 7.88 12.26
N SER A 40 6.89 7.80 12.32
CA SER A 40 5.92 8.89 12.19
C SER A 40 4.93 8.92 13.37
N GLY A 41 4.16 10.00 13.51
CA GLY A 41 2.99 10.03 14.39
C GLY A 41 1.86 9.19 13.80
N SER A 42 1.59 8.02 14.39
CA SER A 42 0.46 7.15 14.04
C SER A 42 -0.35 6.84 15.30
N TYR A 43 -1.67 6.72 15.18
CA TYR A 43 -2.57 6.56 16.32
C TYR A 43 -3.59 5.46 16.07
N PHE A 44 -3.77 4.56 17.04
CA PHE A 44 -4.94 3.69 17.10
C PHE A 44 -6.15 4.52 17.51
N CYS A 45 -7.13 4.64 16.62
CA CYS A 45 -8.42 5.24 16.90
C CYS A 45 -9.35 4.22 17.54
N LEU A 46 -10.06 4.66 18.57
CA LEU A 46 -10.87 3.81 19.43
C LEU A 46 -12.36 4.13 19.26
N ARG A 47 -13.19 3.12 19.50
CA ARG A 47 -14.61 3.28 19.81
C ARG A 47 -14.79 3.49 21.32
N LEU A 48 -16.00 3.84 21.75
CA LEU A 48 -16.33 4.08 23.17
C LEU A 48 -15.99 2.92 24.11
N ASP A 49 -16.10 1.68 23.64
CA ASP A 49 -15.76 0.48 24.38
C ASP A 49 -14.24 0.21 24.44
N GLY A 50 -13.42 1.11 23.90
CA GLY A 50 -11.97 0.97 23.84
C GLY A 50 -11.48 0.07 22.70
N LYS A 51 -12.36 -0.52 21.88
CA LYS A 51 -11.95 -1.34 20.74
C LYS A 51 -11.24 -0.47 19.69
N LYS A 52 -10.10 -0.95 19.17
CA LYS A 52 -9.40 -0.33 18.04
C LYS A 52 -10.23 -0.52 16.77
N VAL A 53 -10.47 0.57 16.04
CA VAL A 53 -11.31 0.55 14.82
C VAL A 53 -10.64 1.19 13.61
N GLY A 54 -9.53 1.91 13.82
CA GLY A 54 -8.71 2.39 12.72
C GLY A 54 -7.34 2.87 13.16
N VAL A 55 -6.49 3.14 12.16
CA VAL A 55 -5.20 3.79 12.33
C VAL A 55 -5.26 5.14 11.63
N PHE A 56 -4.98 6.21 12.38
CA PHE A 56 -4.92 7.57 11.87
C PHE A 56 -3.48 8.07 11.81
N LYS A 57 -3.09 8.60 10.64
CA LYS A 57 -1.76 9.19 10.39
C LYS A 57 -1.92 10.66 9.94
N PRO A 58 -1.78 11.64 10.85
CA PRO A 58 -1.93 13.06 10.50
C PRO A 58 -0.76 13.57 9.64
N LYS A 59 -1.06 14.31 8.56
CA LYS A 59 -0.09 14.90 7.61
C LYS A 59 1.06 15.60 8.35
N ASN A 60 0.73 16.45 9.32
CA ASN A 60 1.74 17.28 9.99
C ASN A 60 2.65 16.55 10.99
N GLU A 61 2.44 15.27 11.27
CA GLU A 61 3.31 14.44 12.13
C GLU A 61 4.07 13.36 11.36
N GLU A 62 4.01 13.38 10.02
CA GLU A 62 4.79 12.50 9.15
C GLU A 62 6.32 12.75 9.28
N PRO A 63 7.20 11.84 8.80
CA PRO A 63 8.68 11.95 8.85
C PRO A 63 9.26 13.32 8.49
N TYR A 64 8.58 14.08 7.62
CA TYR A 64 8.98 15.42 7.17
C TYR A 64 7.98 16.52 7.53
N GLY A 65 6.94 16.18 8.29
CA GLY A 65 5.93 17.09 8.79
C GLY A 65 6.51 18.07 9.81
N GLN A 66 5.94 19.27 9.86
CA GLN A 66 6.42 20.37 10.72
C GLN A 66 6.39 20.03 12.22
N LEU A 67 5.54 19.08 12.62
CA LEU A 67 5.32 18.69 14.01
C LEU A 67 5.75 17.24 14.27
N ASN A 68 6.70 16.71 13.49
CA ASN A 68 7.21 15.37 13.74
C ASN A 68 7.81 15.27 15.16
N PRO A 69 7.31 14.35 16.02
CA PRO A 69 7.79 14.20 17.39
C PRO A 69 9.19 13.57 17.50
N LYS A 70 9.74 13.02 16.41
CA LYS A 70 11.11 12.48 16.30
C LYS A 70 12.00 13.52 15.58
N TRP A 71 12.63 14.40 16.37
CA TRP A 71 13.46 15.54 15.94
C TRP A 71 14.66 15.17 15.02
N THR A 72 15.11 13.91 15.04
CA THR A 72 16.28 13.42 14.29
C THR A 72 16.18 13.54 12.77
N LYS A 73 14.98 13.51 12.18
CA LYS A 73 14.81 13.65 10.72
C LYS A 73 14.84 15.09 10.20
N TRP A 74 14.55 16.08 11.06
CA TRP A 74 14.77 17.50 10.73
C TRP A 74 16.27 17.81 10.60
N ALA A 75 17.10 17.24 11.48
CA ALA A 75 18.56 17.36 11.40
C ALA A 75 19.10 16.68 10.12
N HIS A 76 18.61 15.48 9.78
CA HIS A 76 19.02 14.79 8.54
C HIS A 76 18.67 15.57 7.25
N ARG A 77 17.49 16.22 7.21
CA ARG A 77 17.06 17.02 6.04
C ARG A 77 17.90 18.28 5.83
N ASN A 78 18.32 18.93 6.92
CA ASN A 78 19.03 20.22 6.84
C ASN A 78 20.56 20.09 6.80
N LEU A 79 21.13 18.96 7.25
CA LEU A 79 22.59 18.76 7.28
C LEU A 79 23.12 17.85 6.16
N PHE A 80 22.29 16.99 5.56
CA PHE A 80 22.72 16.01 4.53
C PHE A 80 21.65 15.73 3.44
N PRO A 81 21.31 16.72 2.59
CA PRO A 81 20.19 16.63 1.65
C PRO A 81 20.36 15.59 0.52
N CYS A 82 21.59 15.16 0.21
CA CYS A 82 21.86 14.13 -0.80
C CYS A 82 21.84 12.70 -0.25
N CYS A 83 21.83 12.50 1.07
CA CYS A 83 21.95 11.18 1.71
C CYS A 83 20.67 10.72 2.42
N PHE A 84 19.67 11.59 2.63
CA PHE A 84 18.50 11.26 3.45
C PHE A 84 17.18 11.62 2.78
N GLY A 85 16.30 10.62 2.70
CA GLY A 85 14.99 10.69 2.05
C GLY A 85 14.89 9.94 0.72
N ARG A 86 13.66 9.74 0.27
CA ARG A 86 13.35 9.10 -1.02
C ARG A 86 13.15 10.20 -2.05
N SER A 87 14.23 10.57 -2.76
CA SER A 87 14.26 11.69 -3.72
C SER A 87 13.19 11.62 -4.81
N CYS A 88 12.71 10.42 -5.14
CA CYS A 88 11.65 10.16 -6.10
C CYS A 88 10.22 10.40 -5.58
N LEU A 89 10.04 10.69 -4.29
CA LEU A 89 8.73 10.96 -3.68
C LEU A 89 8.54 12.45 -3.42
N ILE A 90 7.28 12.91 -3.54
CA ILE A 90 6.89 14.25 -3.11
C ILE A 90 6.83 14.26 -1.56
N PRO A 91 7.52 15.19 -0.88
CA PRO A 91 7.50 15.26 0.57
C PRO A 91 6.10 15.52 1.14
N ASN A 92 5.82 14.95 2.33
CA ASN A 92 4.61 15.26 3.12
C ASN A 92 3.27 14.92 2.44
N LEU A 93 3.29 13.94 1.52
CA LEU A 93 2.15 13.44 0.76
C LEU A 93 1.75 12.01 1.19
N GLY A 94 2.29 11.50 2.31
CA GLY A 94 2.12 10.10 2.71
C GLY A 94 0.65 9.72 2.92
N TYR A 95 -0.12 10.57 3.59
CA TYR A 95 -1.55 10.33 3.81
C TYR A 95 -2.38 10.27 2.51
N ILE A 96 -2.02 11.04 1.47
CA ILE A 96 -2.63 10.94 0.14
C ILE A 96 -2.22 9.63 -0.54
N SER A 97 -0.95 9.25 -0.41
CA SER A 97 -0.41 7.98 -0.92
C SER A 97 -1.16 6.77 -0.34
N GLU A 98 -1.42 6.78 0.97
CA GLU A 98 -2.22 5.77 1.68
C GLU A 98 -3.65 5.65 1.14
N ALA A 99 -4.34 6.79 0.97
CA ALA A 99 -5.69 6.82 0.40
C ALA A 99 -5.69 6.43 -1.10
N GLY A 100 -4.64 6.79 -1.83
CA GLY A 100 -4.45 6.45 -3.25
C GLY A 100 -4.28 4.95 -3.46
N ALA A 101 -3.55 4.26 -2.58
CA ALA A 101 -3.44 2.80 -2.62
C ALA A 101 -4.79 2.12 -2.38
N SER A 102 -5.57 2.61 -1.40
CA SER A 102 -6.96 2.16 -1.15
C SER A 102 -7.89 2.39 -2.34
N LEU A 103 -7.72 3.51 -3.06
CA LEU A 103 -8.44 3.79 -4.30
C LEU A 103 -8.08 2.79 -5.41
N ILE A 104 -6.79 2.62 -5.73
CA ILE A 104 -6.34 1.66 -6.76
C ILE A 104 -6.79 0.24 -6.42
N ASN A 105 -6.66 -0.18 -5.17
CA ASN A 105 -7.13 -1.48 -4.68
C ASN A 105 -8.62 -1.71 -5.00
N ARG A 106 -9.49 -0.71 -4.79
CA ARG A 106 -10.92 -0.81 -5.12
C ARG A 106 -11.16 -0.80 -6.62
N ARG A 107 -10.47 0.06 -7.38
CA ARG A 107 -10.62 0.18 -8.84
C ARG A 107 -10.23 -1.10 -9.57
N LEU A 108 -9.30 -1.89 -9.00
CA LEU A 108 -8.86 -3.19 -9.52
C LEU A 108 -9.53 -4.39 -8.81
N SER A 109 -10.43 -4.15 -7.85
CA SER A 109 -11.09 -5.21 -7.06
C SER A 109 -10.11 -6.20 -6.39
N LEU A 110 -8.93 -5.72 -5.96
CA LEU A 110 -7.91 -6.58 -5.35
C LEU A 110 -8.31 -7.02 -3.94
N ASN A 111 -9.06 -6.19 -3.21
CA ASN A 111 -9.59 -6.50 -1.88
C ASN A 111 -8.51 -6.89 -0.84
N ILE A 112 -7.33 -6.27 -0.91
CA ILE A 112 -6.21 -6.50 0.02
C ILE A 112 -5.82 -5.26 0.83
N VAL A 113 -6.22 -4.05 0.43
CA VAL A 113 -5.99 -2.83 1.23
C VAL A 113 -7.22 -2.59 2.11
N PRO A 114 -7.10 -2.55 3.45
CA PRO A 114 -8.19 -2.11 4.31
C PRO A 114 -8.60 -0.70 3.90
N GLN A 115 -9.91 -0.40 3.88
CA GLN A 115 -10.37 0.88 3.37
C GLN A 115 -9.67 2.04 4.09
N THR A 116 -8.98 2.85 3.29
CA THR A 116 -8.26 4.05 3.73
C THR A 116 -8.81 5.27 3.00
N GLU A 117 -9.14 6.31 3.74
CA GLU A 117 -9.61 7.58 3.20
C GLU A 117 -8.92 8.75 3.91
N VAL A 118 -8.98 9.94 3.30
CA VAL A 118 -8.53 11.18 3.94
C VAL A 118 -9.62 11.70 4.87
N VAL A 119 -9.27 11.97 6.12
CA VAL A 119 -10.20 12.48 7.14
C VAL A 119 -9.59 13.59 7.98
N ASP A 120 -10.46 14.38 8.60
CA ASP A 120 -10.11 15.36 9.61
C ASP A 120 -10.52 14.89 11.00
N LEU A 121 -9.55 14.84 11.93
CA LEU A 121 -9.76 14.52 13.33
C LEU A 121 -9.06 15.55 14.23
N ALA A 122 -9.64 15.84 15.39
CA ALA A 122 -9.00 16.60 16.47
C ALA A 122 -9.06 15.74 17.73
N SER A 123 -7.95 15.63 18.45
CA SER A 123 -7.88 14.90 19.73
C SER A 123 -6.76 15.50 20.58
N PRO A 124 -6.97 15.76 21.88
CA PRO A 124 -5.89 16.15 22.79
C PRO A 124 -4.68 15.20 22.81
N SER A 125 -4.84 13.95 22.35
CA SER A 125 -3.74 12.99 22.26
C SER A 125 -2.80 13.19 21.07
N PHE A 126 -3.16 14.03 20.08
CA PHE A 126 -2.29 14.36 18.95
C PHE A 126 -1.23 15.40 19.32
N HIS A 127 -0.19 15.54 18.49
CA HIS A 127 0.90 16.48 18.76
C HIS A 127 0.59 17.89 18.23
N TYR A 128 0.30 18.85 19.11
CA TYR A 128 -0.01 20.23 18.76
C TYR A 128 1.13 21.20 19.10
N SER A 129 1.10 22.39 18.48
CA SER A 129 2.00 23.47 18.89
C SER A 129 1.67 23.94 20.31
N TYR A 130 2.67 24.50 21.01
CA TYR A 130 2.47 25.08 22.34
C TYR A 130 1.38 26.17 22.34
N LEU A 131 1.29 26.95 21.26
CA LEU A 131 0.29 28.02 21.13
C LEU A 131 -1.13 27.46 21.04
N ASP A 132 -1.35 26.39 20.26
CA ASP A 132 -2.64 25.73 20.13
C ASP A 132 -3.08 25.12 21.47
N LEU A 133 -2.15 24.44 22.17
CA LEU A 133 -2.43 23.86 23.48
C LEU A 133 -2.81 24.96 24.48
N LYS A 134 -2.02 26.03 24.57
CA LYS A 134 -2.28 27.17 25.48
C LYS A 134 -3.61 27.85 25.16
N ALA A 135 -4.00 27.94 23.88
CA ALA A 135 -5.28 28.51 23.46
C ALA A 135 -6.48 27.63 23.86
N SER A 136 -6.32 26.30 23.76
CA SER A 136 -7.35 25.33 24.15
C SER A 136 -7.59 25.24 25.65
N GLN A 137 -6.58 25.54 26.46
CA GLN A 137 -6.64 25.46 27.91
C GLN A 137 -7.02 26.80 28.59
N ARG A 138 -7.43 27.82 27.83
CA ARG A 138 -7.82 29.13 28.40
C ARG A 138 -9.06 29.01 29.27
N LYS A 139 -9.01 29.59 30.48
CA LYS A 139 -10.15 29.65 31.42
C LYS A 139 -11.36 30.38 30.85
N LYS A 140 -11.13 31.45 30.08
CA LYS A 140 -12.18 32.23 29.42
C LYS A 140 -12.09 31.98 27.92
N ARG A 141 -13.19 31.53 27.32
CA ARG A 141 -13.35 31.29 25.87
C ARG A 141 -12.21 30.39 25.31
N PRO A 142 -12.12 29.12 25.75
CA PRO A 142 -11.15 28.18 25.20
C PRO A 142 -11.37 28.02 23.69
N ILE A 143 -10.27 28.00 22.94
CA ILE A 143 -10.31 27.78 21.49
C ILE A 143 -10.13 26.27 21.24
N PRO A 144 -11.08 25.57 20.61
CA PRO A 144 -10.93 24.14 20.33
C PRO A 144 -9.64 23.83 19.56
N LEU A 145 -9.03 22.69 19.84
CA LEU A 145 -7.85 22.24 19.11
C LEU A 145 -8.17 22.14 17.60
N PRO A 146 -7.28 22.60 16.72
CA PRO A 146 -7.52 22.53 15.29
C PRO A 146 -7.60 21.07 14.83
N THR A 147 -8.43 20.81 13.82
CA THR A 147 -8.46 19.49 13.18
C THR A 147 -7.17 19.27 12.41
N LYS A 148 -6.73 18.02 12.39
CA LYS A 148 -5.63 17.53 11.59
C LYS A 148 -6.19 16.69 10.46
N ILE A 149 -5.76 17.00 9.25
CA ILE A 149 -5.97 16.16 8.08
C ILE A 149 -4.97 15.00 8.10
N GLY A 150 -5.41 13.82 7.70
CA GLY A 150 -4.57 12.63 7.65
C GLY A 150 -5.28 11.45 7.01
N SER A 151 -4.57 10.34 6.87
CA SER A 151 -5.16 9.10 6.39
C SER A 151 -5.76 8.35 7.57
N PHE A 152 -6.95 7.78 7.35
CA PHE A 152 -7.58 6.87 8.29
C PHE A 152 -7.82 5.55 7.59
N GLN A 153 -7.13 4.52 8.06
CA GLN A 153 -7.25 3.15 7.59
C GLN A 153 -8.06 2.33 8.59
N LEU A 154 -9.00 1.51 8.12
CA LEU A 154 -9.73 0.58 8.99
C LEU A 154 -8.76 -0.40 9.68
N PHE A 155 -9.05 -0.69 10.95
CA PHE A 155 -8.25 -1.64 11.73
C PHE A 155 -8.53 -3.07 11.27
N LEU A 156 -7.48 -3.91 11.32
CA LEU A 156 -7.51 -5.30 10.92
C LEU A 156 -7.60 -6.20 12.17
N ASP A 157 -8.75 -6.83 12.37
CA ASP A 157 -8.96 -7.82 13.44
C ASP A 157 -8.42 -9.20 13.00
N ASP A 158 -7.71 -9.89 13.88
CA ASP A 158 -7.16 -11.25 13.71
C ASP A 158 -6.08 -11.42 12.62
N TYR A 159 -5.45 -10.34 12.17
CA TYR A 159 -4.31 -10.42 11.25
C TYR A 159 -2.98 -10.52 12.01
N VAL A 160 -2.07 -11.33 11.50
CA VAL A 160 -0.70 -11.48 11.99
C VAL A 160 0.28 -10.92 10.97
N ASN A 161 1.39 -10.35 11.41
CA ASN A 161 2.44 -9.86 10.51
C ASN A 161 2.94 -10.98 9.57
N ALA A 162 3.11 -10.70 8.28
CA ALA A 162 3.46 -11.74 7.31
C ALA A 162 4.80 -12.43 7.59
N ASN A 163 5.81 -11.69 8.09
CA ASN A 163 7.07 -12.29 8.51
C ASN A 163 6.88 -13.27 9.69
N ALA A 164 6.03 -12.91 10.65
CA ALA A 164 5.71 -13.80 11.77
C ALA A 164 4.92 -15.02 11.30
N PHE A 165 3.90 -14.82 10.45
CA PHE A 165 3.09 -15.89 9.90
C PHE A 165 3.92 -16.90 9.11
N LEU A 166 4.79 -16.44 8.20
CA LEU A 166 5.62 -17.33 7.38
C LEU A 166 6.74 -18.02 8.15
N ARG A 167 7.18 -17.45 9.29
CA ARG A 167 8.10 -18.13 10.22
C ARG A 167 7.39 -19.25 10.98
N ASP A 168 6.17 -19.00 11.45
CA ASP A 168 5.40 -19.95 12.26
C ASP A 168 4.73 -21.02 11.37
N HIS A 169 4.47 -20.71 10.10
CA HIS A 169 3.93 -21.59 9.07
C HIS A 169 4.78 -21.57 7.79
N PRO A 170 5.99 -22.17 7.81
CA PRO A 170 6.88 -22.18 6.66
C PRO A 170 6.20 -22.70 5.39
N TRP A 171 6.42 -22.00 4.27
CA TRP A 171 5.92 -22.44 2.96
C TRP A 171 6.55 -23.78 2.59
N PRO A 172 5.77 -24.79 2.15
CA PRO A 172 6.31 -26.10 1.83
C PRO A 172 7.26 -25.99 0.62
N TYR A 173 8.51 -26.41 0.82
CA TYR A 173 9.53 -26.42 -0.22
C TYR A 173 9.40 -27.72 -1.03
N ASP A 174 8.96 -27.61 -2.28
CA ASP A 174 8.98 -28.66 -3.33
C ASP A 174 8.19 -29.97 -3.05
N PRO A 175 7.23 -30.37 -3.93
CA PRO A 175 6.45 -31.61 -3.80
C PRO A 175 7.24 -32.91 -3.57
N MET A 176 8.53 -32.99 -3.92
CA MET A 176 9.30 -34.24 -3.79
C MET A 176 9.53 -34.73 -2.34
N HIS A 177 9.32 -33.91 -1.32
CA HIS A 177 9.38 -34.34 0.09
C HIS A 177 8.04 -34.33 0.81
N TYR A 178 6.96 -33.92 0.12
CA TYR A 178 5.64 -33.80 0.73
C TYR A 178 5.02 -35.18 1.02
N ASP A 179 5.24 -36.17 0.15
CA ASP A 179 4.61 -37.49 0.28
C ASP A 179 5.22 -38.38 1.38
N MET A 180 6.41 -38.06 1.90
CA MET A 180 7.06 -38.93 2.90
C MET A 180 6.53 -38.70 4.34
N TYR A 181 5.80 -37.61 4.59
CA TYR A 181 5.28 -37.27 5.92
C TYR A 181 3.79 -36.91 5.97
N THR A 182 3.07 -36.92 4.85
CA THR A 182 1.68 -36.42 4.78
C THR A 182 0.60 -37.49 4.62
N THR A 183 0.97 -38.77 4.73
CA THR A 183 -0.04 -39.82 4.93
C THR A 183 -0.60 -39.66 6.34
N GLU A 184 -1.78 -39.02 6.42
CA GLU A 184 -2.64 -38.83 7.62
C GLU A 184 -2.40 -37.58 8.48
N CYS A 185 -2.65 -36.39 7.91
CA CYS A 185 -3.06 -35.23 8.72
C CYS A 185 -4.54 -34.91 8.45
N LYS A 186 -5.43 -35.75 9.00
CA LYS A 186 -6.86 -35.44 9.09
C LYS A 186 -7.10 -34.66 10.38
N ASN A 187 -7.31 -33.34 10.26
CA ASN A 187 -7.72 -32.41 11.31
C ASN A 187 -6.80 -32.30 12.53
N PRO A 188 -6.27 -31.10 12.86
CA PRO A 188 -5.70 -30.85 14.18
C PRO A 188 -6.84 -30.72 15.21
N ARG A 189 -7.44 -31.85 15.60
CA ARG A 189 -8.17 -31.93 16.87
C ARG A 189 -7.18 -32.38 17.93
N VAL A 190 -7.06 -31.54 18.96
CA VAL A 190 -6.27 -31.75 20.17
C VAL A 190 -6.47 -33.18 20.69
N GLU A 191 -5.41 -33.99 20.65
CA GLU A 191 -5.29 -35.17 21.49
C GLU A 191 -4.13 -34.96 22.46
N VAL A 192 -4.48 -34.88 23.74
CA VAL A 192 -3.53 -35.01 24.84
C VAL A 192 -3.41 -36.49 25.14
N ARG A 193 -2.24 -37.10 24.94
CA ARG A 193 -1.59 -38.00 25.91
C ARG A 193 -0.19 -38.46 25.47
N ASP A 194 0.67 -38.45 26.49
CA ASP A 194 1.87 -39.24 26.77
C ASP A 194 3.13 -39.11 25.87
N ASN A 195 4.10 -38.37 26.43
CA ASN A 195 5.56 -38.51 26.34
C ASN A 195 6.15 -39.35 25.19
N VAL A 196 6.04 -38.86 23.96
CA VAL A 196 7.05 -39.04 22.90
C VAL A 196 7.09 -37.75 22.09
N SER A 197 8.22 -37.04 22.11
CA SER A 197 8.43 -35.80 21.35
C SER A 197 8.59 -36.10 19.86
N ILE A 198 7.51 -36.44 19.18
CA ILE A 198 7.42 -36.35 17.72
C ILE A 198 6.76 -35.01 17.44
N HIS A 199 7.56 -34.00 17.07
CA HIS A 199 7.03 -32.76 16.51
C HIS A 199 6.40 -33.07 15.14
N SER A 200 5.20 -33.62 15.15
CA SER A 200 4.33 -33.69 13.98
C SER A 200 3.89 -32.26 13.67
N PHE A 201 4.70 -31.54 12.89
CA PHE A 201 4.27 -30.27 12.29
C PHE A 201 3.24 -30.62 11.21
N CYS A 202 1.97 -30.73 11.60
CA CYS A 202 0.87 -30.72 10.66
C CYS A 202 0.91 -29.38 9.91
N SER A 203 1.37 -29.41 8.66
CA SER A 203 1.40 -28.23 7.80
C SER A 203 -0.03 -27.75 7.56
N ILE A 204 -0.30 -26.46 7.78
CA ILE A 204 -1.61 -25.86 7.45
C ILE A 204 -1.85 -25.81 5.93
N TRP A 205 -0.81 -26.02 5.13
CA TRP A 205 -0.78 -25.73 3.70
C TRP A 205 -1.43 -26.83 2.85
N THR A 206 -2.76 -26.86 2.81
CA THR A 206 -3.49 -27.65 1.80
C THR A 206 -3.25 -27.08 0.40
N SER A 207 -3.47 -27.88 -0.65
CA SER A 207 -3.36 -27.38 -2.04
C SER A 207 -4.33 -26.23 -2.33
N SER A 208 -5.47 -26.17 -1.63
CA SER A 208 -6.41 -25.06 -1.76
C SER A 208 -5.86 -23.77 -1.17
N LEU A 209 -5.37 -23.83 0.08
CA LEU A 209 -4.76 -22.70 0.76
C LEU A 209 -3.51 -22.19 0.06
N GLN A 210 -2.68 -23.09 -0.50
CA GLN A 210 -1.51 -22.70 -1.29
C GLN A 210 -1.92 -21.90 -2.54
N ARG A 211 -2.99 -22.30 -3.24
CA ARG A 211 -3.52 -21.55 -4.39
C ARG A 211 -4.08 -20.20 -3.97
N GLU A 212 -4.88 -20.16 -2.90
CA GLU A 212 -5.46 -18.92 -2.37
C GLU A 212 -4.37 -17.94 -1.93
N PHE A 213 -3.39 -18.41 -1.14
CA PHE A 213 -2.28 -17.57 -0.69
C PHE A 213 -1.46 -17.05 -1.86
N ARG A 214 -1.18 -17.89 -2.87
CA ARG A 214 -0.50 -17.45 -4.10
C ARG A 214 -1.27 -16.34 -4.80
N GLU A 215 -2.58 -16.48 -4.96
CA GLU A 215 -3.42 -15.45 -5.57
C GLU A 215 -3.39 -14.14 -4.77
N GLN A 216 -3.48 -14.23 -3.44
CA GLN A 216 -3.39 -13.07 -2.53
C GLN A 216 -2.02 -12.37 -2.64
N VAL A 217 -0.92 -13.12 -2.72
CA VAL A 217 0.43 -12.57 -2.92
C VAL A 217 0.54 -11.91 -4.30
N GLN A 218 -0.02 -12.49 -5.35
CA GLN A 218 -0.02 -11.88 -6.67
C GLN A 218 -0.83 -10.57 -6.72
N LYS A 219 -1.94 -10.47 -5.97
CA LYS A 219 -2.66 -9.20 -5.80
C LYS A 219 -1.79 -8.13 -5.12
N LEU A 220 -1.01 -8.51 -4.10
CA LEU A 220 -0.03 -7.63 -3.45
C LEU A 220 1.04 -7.14 -4.44
N VAL A 221 1.60 -8.06 -5.24
CA VAL A 221 2.57 -7.73 -6.30
C VAL A 221 2.00 -6.71 -7.27
N VAL A 222 0.78 -6.94 -7.76
CA VAL A 222 0.11 -6.05 -8.71
C VAL A 222 -0.07 -4.65 -8.14
N LEU A 223 -0.58 -4.54 -6.91
CA LEU A 223 -0.77 -3.25 -6.26
C LEU A 223 0.56 -2.51 -6.11
N ASP A 224 1.56 -3.16 -5.49
CA ASP A 224 2.84 -2.54 -5.17
C ASP A 224 3.65 -2.17 -6.43
N TYR A 225 3.54 -2.98 -7.48
CA TYR A 225 4.18 -2.67 -8.76
C TYR A 225 3.52 -1.45 -9.40
N LEU A 226 2.19 -1.47 -9.52
CA LEU A 226 1.42 -0.42 -10.17
C LEU A 226 1.61 0.94 -9.50
N ILE A 227 1.47 1.02 -8.16
CA ILE A 227 1.68 2.28 -7.42
C ILE A 227 3.16 2.61 -7.19
N ARG A 228 4.07 1.74 -7.65
CA ARG A 228 5.51 1.75 -7.37
C ARG A 228 5.82 2.02 -5.90
N ASN A 229 5.36 1.13 -5.03
CA ASN A 229 5.65 1.19 -3.61
C ASN A 229 7.16 1.08 -3.36
N THR A 230 7.72 2.01 -2.59
CA THR A 230 9.17 2.09 -2.32
C THR A 230 9.54 1.61 -0.92
N ASP A 231 8.59 1.06 -0.17
CA ASP A 231 8.78 0.61 1.22
C ASP A 231 8.00 -0.66 1.55
N ARG A 232 7.82 -1.58 0.59
CA ARG A 232 7.23 -2.88 0.89
C ARG A 232 8.25 -3.83 1.52
N GLY A 233 8.31 -3.82 2.86
CA GLY A 233 8.92 -4.86 3.68
C GLY A 233 7.95 -6.02 3.97
N LEU A 234 8.47 -7.14 4.49
CA LEU A 234 7.63 -8.26 5.00
C LEU A 234 6.84 -7.89 6.27
N ASP A 235 7.25 -6.81 6.94
CA ASP A 235 6.59 -6.23 8.09
C ASP A 235 5.40 -5.32 7.72
N ASN A 236 5.28 -4.92 6.45
CA ASN A 236 4.26 -3.99 5.96
C ASN A 236 3.05 -4.68 5.30
N TRP A 237 2.86 -5.98 5.52
CA TRP A 237 1.63 -6.67 5.17
C TRP A 237 1.36 -7.77 6.19
N MET A 238 0.10 -8.18 6.25
CA MET A 238 -0.41 -9.06 7.28
C MET A 238 -1.19 -10.20 6.64
N VAL A 239 -1.31 -11.31 7.37
CA VAL A 239 -1.97 -12.53 6.94
C VAL A 239 -3.01 -12.90 8.00
N ARG A 240 -4.21 -13.24 7.56
CA ARG A 240 -5.27 -13.83 8.39
C ARG A 240 -5.54 -15.24 7.90
N TYR A 241 -5.42 -16.20 8.80
CA TYR A 241 -5.86 -17.58 8.60
C TYR A 241 -7.14 -17.79 9.43
N TYR A 242 -8.21 -18.24 8.80
CA TYR A 242 -9.52 -18.35 9.44
C TYR A 242 -10.34 -19.50 8.83
N PHE A 243 -11.42 -19.87 9.50
CA PHE A 243 -12.40 -20.83 9.01
C PHE A 243 -13.69 -20.11 8.67
N ASP A 244 -14.34 -20.47 7.57
CA ASP A 244 -15.67 -19.97 7.24
C ASP A 244 -16.78 -20.69 8.03
N ASP A 245 -18.04 -20.34 7.77
CA ASP A 245 -19.20 -20.96 8.42
C ASP A 245 -19.32 -22.47 8.10
N SER A 246 -18.69 -22.93 7.02
CA SER A 246 -18.62 -24.34 6.63
C SER A 246 -17.44 -25.08 7.25
N LEU A 247 -16.64 -24.41 8.10
CA LEU A 247 -15.39 -24.89 8.68
C LEU A 247 -14.31 -25.21 7.64
N GLU A 248 -14.37 -24.58 6.46
CA GLU A 248 -13.31 -24.67 5.48
C GLU A 248 -12.24 -23.61 5.79
N PRO A 249 -10.95 -23.96 5.72
CA PRO A 249 -9.88 -23.04 6.04
C PRO A 249 -9.59 -22.10 4.86
N HIS A 250 -9.44 -20.81 5.16
CA HIS A 250 -9.14 -19.73 4.21
C HIS A 250 -7.97 -18.88 4.69
N ILE A 251 -7.31 -18.22 3.74
CA ILE A 251 -6.19 -17.32 4.00
C ILE A 251 -6.33 -16.00 3.21
N HIS A 252 -6.19 -14.89 3.91
CA HIS A 252 -6.31 -13.56 3.34
C HIS A 252 -5.10 -12.68 3.67
N ILE A 253 -4.65 -11.89 2.70
CA ILE A 253 -3.57 -10.91 2.89
C ILE A 253 -4.16 -9.51 2.97
N ALA A 254 -3.69 -8.75 3.97
CA ALA A 254 -3.91 -7.33 4.03
C ALA A 254 -2.60 -6.54 3.85
N ALA A 255 -2.56 -5.69 2.84
CA ALA A 255 -1.47 -4.74 2.62
C ALA A 255 -1.70 -3.47 3.45
N ILE A 256 -0.69 -3.03 4.19
CA ILE A 256 -0.75 -1.83 5.05
C ILE A 256 0.45 -0.91 4.78
N ASP A 257 0.42 0.31 5.31
CA ASP A 257 1.54 1.27 5.24
C ASP A 257 2.01 1.61 3.81
N HIS A 258 1.14 2.23 3.02
CA HIS A 258 1.41 2.66 1.64
C HIS A 258 1.87 4.12 1.56
N GLY A 259 2.26 4.75 2.67
CA GLY A 259 2.62 6.18 2.70
C GLY A 259 3.85 6.56 1.86
N LEU A 260 4.54 5.60 1.25
CA LEU A 260 5.77 5.78 0.47
C LEU A 260 5.64 5.17 -0.93
N ALA A 261 4.47 5.35 -1.55
CA ALA A 261 4.16 5.01 -2.93
C ALA A 261 3.91 6.27 -3.79
N PHE A 262 3.57 6.06 -5.07
CA PHE A 262 3.33 7.11 -6.08
C PHE A 262 4.53 8.05 -6.28
N PRO A 263 5.72 7.53 -6.64
CA PRO A 263 6.84 8.38 -7.01
C PRO A 263 6.58 9.13 -8.32
N TYR A 264 7.21 10.30 -8.47
CA TYR A 264 7.12 11.12 -9.69
C TYR A 264 8.19 10.76 -10.73
N LYS A 265 9.17 9.92 -10.36
CA LYS A 265 10.20 9.36 -11.24
C LYS A 265 10.64 7.99 -10.72
N HIS A 266 11.25 7.16 -11.55
CA HIS A 266 11.84 5.91 -11.06
C HIS A 266 12.97 6.23 -10.06
N PRO A 267 13.19 5.36 -9.05
CA PRO A 267 14.33 5.52 -8.15
C PRO A 267 15.66 5.51 -8.90
N ASP A 268 16.61 6.35 -8.45
CA ASP A 268 17.95 6.38 -9.01
C ASP A 268 18.68 5.05 -8.71
N ARG A 269 19.50 4.51 -9.63
CA ARG A 269 20.07 3.14 -9.53
C ARG A 269 20.81 2.82 -8.23
N TRP A 270 21.43 3.81 -7.59
CA TRP A 270 22.15 3.65 -6.32
C TRP A 270 21.20 3.49 -5.11
N ARG A 271 19.88 3.68 -5.29
CA ARG A 271 18.80 3.37 -4.36
C ARG A 271 17.59 2.81 -5.11
N SER A 272 17.58 1.50 -5.33
CA SER A 272 16.55 0.82 -6.15
C SER A 272 15.22 0.56 -5.45
N TYR A 273 15.16 0.64 -4.12
CA TYR A 273 14.01 0.29 -3.27
C TYR A 273 13.31 -1.02 -3.74
N PRO A 274 13.99 -2.17 -3.61
CA PRO A 274 13.44 -3.45 -4.07
C PRO A 274 12.24 -3.87 -3.24
N TYR A 275 11.39 -4.70 -3.83
CA TYR A 275 10.26 -5.30 -3.13
C TYR A 275 10.72 -6.48 -2.28
N ALA A 276 10.44 -6.47 -0.97
CA ALA A 276 10.87 -7.57 -0.10
C ALA A 276 10.20 -8.90 -0.42
N TRP A 277 9.00 -8.88 -1.03
CA TRP A 277 8.32 -10.10 -1.47
C TRP A 277 9.06 -10.83 -2.60
N LEU A 278 10.06 -10.23 -3.26
CA LEU A 278 10.95 -10.94 -4.20
C LEU A 278 11.84 -11.97 -3.50
N SER A 279 11.98 -11.90 -2.18
CA SER A 279 12.71 -12.89 -1.38
C SER A 279 11.85 -14.09 -0.97
N LEU A 280 10.56 -14.11 -1.34
CA LEU A 280 9.68 -15.25 -1.09
C LEU A 280 10.10 -16.46 -1.96
N PRO A 281 9.74 -17.70 -1.57
CA PRO A 281 10.13 -18.89 -2.30
C PRO A 281 9.75 -18.84 -3.79
N PRO A 282 10.62 -19.30 -4.72
CA PRO A 282 10.32 -19.35 -6.15
C PRO A 282 9.06 -20.17 -6.47
N SER A 283 8.75 -21.20 -5.66
CA SER A 283 7.52 -21.99 -5.81
C SER A 283 6.24 -21.19 -5.48
N LEU A 284 6.34 -20.07 -4.76
CA LEU A 284 5.24 -19.17 -4.47
C LEU A 284 5.11 -18.05 -5.53
N ILE A 285 6.22 -17.40 -5.89
CA ILE A 285 6.22 -16.19 -6.73
C ILE A 285 6.74 -16.36 -8.16
N GLY A 286 7.33 -17.50 -8.50
CA GLY A 286 7.95 -17.74 -9.81
C GLY A 286 6.98 -18.26 -10.88
N GLY A 287 5.75 -18.62 -10.50
CA GLY A 287 4.72 -19.01 -11.45
C GLY A 287 4.02 -17.79 -12.11
N PRO A 288 3.35 -17.99 -13.26
CA PRO A 288 2.61 -16.93 -13.92
C PRO A 288 1.44 -16.43 -13.07
N PHE A 289 0.95 -15.23 -13.40
CA PHE A 289 -0.27 -14.70 -12.78
C PHE A 289 -1.45 -15.67 -12.97
N VAL A 290 -2.22 -15.87 -11.89
CA VAL A 290 -3.39 -16.76 -11.87
C VAL A 290 -4.35 -16.35 -13.00
N PRO A 291 -4.88 -17.29 -13.79
CA PRO A 291 -5.64 -16.97 -15.00
C PRO A 291 -6.84 -16.04 -14.79
N THR A 292 -7.56 -16.20 -13.67
CA THR A 292 -8.70 -15.34 -13.31
C THR A 292 -8.24 -13.90 -13.06
N LEU A 293 -7.26 -13.71 -12.18
CA LEU A 293 -6.65 -12.42 -11.88
C LEU A 293 -6.08 -11.77 -13.16
N ARG A 294 -5.35 -12.53 -13.97
CA ARG A 294 -4.79 -12.06 -15.25
C ARG A 294 -5.86 -11.50 -16.18
N LYS A 295 -6.97 -12.21 -16.34
CA LYS A 295 -8.10 -11.79 -17.18
C LYS A 295 -8.73 -10.49 -16.69
N GLU A 296 -8.98 -10.38 -15.38
CA GLU A 296 -9.58 -9.20 -14.75
C GLU A 296 -8.68 -7.97 -14.84
N LEU A 297 -7.37 -8.15 -14.63
CA LEU A 297 -6.38 -7.09 -14.74
C LEU A 297 -6.24 -6.60 -16.19
N LEU A 298 -6.15 -7.50 -17.16
CA LEU A 298 -6.10 -7.11 -18.58
C LEU A 298 -7.35 -6.31 -18.97
N ALA A 299 -8.54 -6.76 -18.58
CA ALA A 299 -9.79 -6.07 -18.87
C ALA A 299 -9.83 -4.64 -18.28
N SER A 300 -9.21 -4.43 -17.12
CA SER A 300 -9.17 -3.13 -16.45
C SER A 300 -8.06 -2.22 -17.01
N LEU A 301 -6.83 -2.73 -17.11
CA LEU A 301 -5.64 -1.94 -17.44
C LEU A 301 -5.54 -1.57 -18.93
N THR A 302 -6.21 -2.31 -19.81
CA THR A 302 -6.33 -1.96 -21.24
C THR A 302 -7.57 -1.10 -21.55
N SER A 303 -8.42 -0.84 -20.55
CA SER A 303 -9.66 -0.08 -20.74
C SER A 303 -9.44 1.42 -20.62
N HIS A 304 -9.75 2.15 -21.70
CA HIS A 304 -9.71 3.62 -21.73
C HIS A 304 -10.63 4.25 -20.67
N THR A 305 -11.88 3.75 -20.57
CA THR A 305 -12.86 4.24 -19.60
C THR A 305 -12.43 3.97 -18.17
N TRP A 306 -11.74 2.84 -17.92
CA TRP A 306 -11.19 2.57 -16.59
C TRP A 306 -10.15 3.62 -16.22
N TRP A 307 -9.19 3.90 -17.11
CA TRP A 307 -8.14 4.91 -16.89
C TRP A 307 -8.69 6.32 -16.70
N GLN A 308 -9.59 6.78 -17.58
CA GLN A 308 -10.19 8.11 -17.46
C GLN A 308 -10.82 8.32 -16.08
N ASN A 309 -11.62 7.35 -15.62
CA ASN A 309 -12.29 7.42 -14.34
C ASN A 309 -11.31 7.31 -13.17
N THR A 310 -10.37 6.35 -13.22
CA THR A 310 -9.36 6.16 -12.17
C THR A 310 -8.47 7.41 -12.01
N LEU A 311 -8.00 8.00 -13.10
CA LEU A 311 -7.16 9.21 -13.06
C LEU A 311 -7.95 10.43 -12.58
N LYS A 312 -9.23 10.56 -12.96
CA LYS A 312 -10.11 11.61 -12.44
C LYS A 312 -10.28 11.51 -10.92
N GLU A 313 -10.54 10.31 -10.40
CA GLU A 313 -10.68 10.07 -8.96
C GLU A 313 -9.35 10.29 -8.21
N LEU A 314 -8.23 9.81 -8.76
CA LEU A 314 -6.90 10.07 -8.21
C LEU A 314 -6.58 11.57 -8.17
N ARG A 315 -6.87 12.31 -9.25
CA ARG A 315 -6.65 13.76 -9.29
C ARG A 315 -7.49 14.47 -8.24
N GLN A 316 -8.77 14.11 -8.11
CA GLN A 316 -9.64 14.64 -7.06
C GLN A 316 -9.06 14.39 -5.67
N LEU A 317 -8.63 13.17 -5.39
CA LEU A 317 -7.99 12.81 -4.12
C LEU A 317 -6.69 13.60 -3.88
N PHE A 318 -5.78 13.64 -4.84
CA PHE A 318 -4.47 14.29 -4.68
C PHE A 318 -4.61 15.82 -4.54
N SER A 319 -5.61 16.42 -5.21
CA SER A 319 -5.92 17.85 -5.11
C SER A 319 -6.52 18.28 -3.77
N VAL A 320 -6.82 17.34 -2.86
CA VAL A 320 -7.18 17.66 -1.47
C VAL A 320 -5.99 18.28 -0.72
N ASP A 321 -4.76 17.92 -1.11
CA ASP A 321 -3.58 18.52 -0.53
C ASP A 321 -3.43 19.99 -0.94
N ARG A 322 -3.20 20.88 0.04
CA ARG A 322 -3.03 22.31 -0.21
C ARG A 322 -1.78 22.64 -1.04
N ASP A 323 -0.79 21.76 -1.01
CA ASP A 323 0.47 21.89 -1.73
C ASP A 323 0.42 21.13 -3.07
N PHE A 324 -0.76 20.71 -3.54
CA PHE A 324 -0.94 19.99 -4.78
C PHE A 324 -0.39 20.78 -5.98
N ASN A 325 0.38 20.08 -6.81
CA ASN A 325 1.00 20.63 -8.00
C ASN A 325 0.65 19.75 -9.20
N GLU A 326 -0.03 20.33 -10.20
CA GLU A 326 -0.53 19.61 -11.37
C GLU A 326 0.61 18.90 -12.13
N LEU A 327 1.72 19.60 -12.37
CA LEU A 327 2.87 19.05 -13.10
C LEU A 327 3.52 17.86 -12.36
N MET A 328 3.60 17.92 -11.04
CA MET A 328 4.08 16.78 -10.25
C MET A 328 3.10 15.60 -10.28
N PHE A 329 1.80 15.88 -10.26
CA PHE A 329 0.77 14.86 -10.41
C PHE A 329 0.84 14.17 -11.78
N GLU A 330 1.02 14.93 -12.86
CA GLU A 330 1.21 14.39 -14.22
C GLU A 330 2.43 13.45 -14.29
N ARG A 331 3.53 13.81 -13.63
CA ARG A 331 4.71 12.94 -13.50
C ARG A 331 4.41 11.64 -12.76
N GLN A 332 3.68 11.71 -11.65
CA GLN A 332 3.26 10.52 -10.91
C GLN A 332 2.35 9.62 -11.76
N VAL A 333 1.41 10.22 -12.51
CA VAL A 333 0.53 9.52 -13.44
C VAL A 333 1.33 8.88 -14.59
N ALA A 334 2.33 9.57 -15.11
CA ALA A 334 3.15 9.05 -16.20
C ALA A 334 3.94 7.80 -15.77
N LEU A 335 4.48 7.82 -14.54
CA LEU A 335 5.12 6.65 -13.96
C LEU A 335 4.11 5.51 -13.70
N LEU A 336 2.95 5.82 -13.12
CA LEU A 336 1.87 4.85 -12.88
C LEU A 336 1.45 4.13 -14.18
N LYS A 337 1.29 4.88 -15.28
CA LYS A 337 1.00 4.31 -16.60
C LYS A 337 2.15 3.45 -17.14
N GLY A 338 3.41 3.86 -16.90
CA GLY A 338 4.59 3.05 -17.24
C GLY A 338 4.67 1.73 -16.48
N GLN A 339 4.33 1.72 -15.19
CA GLN A 339 4.19 0.47 -14.43
C GLN A 339 3.07 -0.40 -14.99
N ALA A 340 1.92 0.20 -15.33
CA ALA A 340 0.82 -0.53 -15.94
C ALA A 340 1.20 -1.15 -17.29
N TRP A 341 1.96 -0.43 -18.11
CA TRP A 341 2.47 -0.94 -19.39
C TRP A 341 3.26 -2.23 -19.19
N ASN A 342 4.26 -2.22 -18.30
CA ASN A 342 5.06 -3.42 -18.01
C ASN A 342 4.20 -4.56 -17.44
N LEU A 343 3.23 -4.24 -16.60
CA LEU A 343 2.30 -5.21 -16.06
C LEU A 343 1.46 -5.86 -17.17
N ILE A 344 0.88 -5.08 -18.08
CA ILE A 344 0.12 -5.61 -19.24
C ILE A 344 1.01 -6.53 -20.07
N GLN A 345 2.22 -6.11 -20.41
CA GLN A 345 3.13 -6.93 -21.22
C GLN A 345 3.47 -8.26 -20.54
N THR A 346 3.61 -8.28 -19.21
CA THR A 346 3.82 -9.51 -18.43
C THR A 346 2.59 -10.41 -18.46
N LEU A 347 1.40 -9.81 -18.29
CA LEU A 347 0.14 -10.54 -18.29
C LEU A 347 -0.19 -11.15 -19.67
N GLU A 348 0.12 -10.44 -20.76
CA GLU A 348 -0.04 -10.93 -22.14
C GLU A 348 0.93 -12.07 -22.46
N ALA A 349 2.18 -11.97 -22.00
CA ALA A 349 3.19 -13.01 -22.15
C ALA A 349 2.96 -14.24 -21.26
N ASN A 350 1.93 -14.22 -20.38
CA ASN A 350 1.67 -15.25 -19.39
C ASN A 350 2.88 -15.51 -18.47
N GLU A 351 3.49 -14.43 -18.00
CA GLU A 351 4.65 -14.42 -17.11
C GLU A 351 4.24 -14.10 -15.66
N GLY A 352 5.19 -14.13 -14.73
CA GLY A 352 4.98 -13.95 -13.30
C GLY A 352 5.60 -12.69 -12.69
N PRO A 353 5.52 -12.55 -11.35
CA PRO A 353 6.13 -11.48 -10.58
C PRO A 353 7.63 -11.25 -10.79
N ILE A 354 8.40 -12.32 -11.05
CA ILE A 354 9.85 -12.24 -11.21
C ILE A 354 10.17 -11.56 -12.55
N GLU A 355 9.56 -12.02 -13.64
CA GLU A 355 9.74 -11.46 -14.99
C GLU A 355 9.27 -10.00 -15.03
N LEU A 356 8.15 -9.68 -14.37
CA LEU A 356 7.65 -8.31 -14.23
C LEU A 356 8.71 -7.34 -13.67
N CYS A 357 9.46 -7.79 -12.66
CA CYS A 357 10.49 -6.97 -12.02
C CYS A 357 11.80 -6.90 -12.80
N GLN A 358 12.03 -7.82 -13.73
CA GLN A 358 13.17 -7.79 -14.64
C GLN A 358 12.95 -6.83 -15.81
N ARG A 359 11.68 -6.47 -16.10
CA ARG A 359 11.37 -5.49 -17.15
C ARG A 359 11.99 -4.13 -16.84
N LYS A 360 12.46 -3.49 -17.90
CA LYS A 360 13.03 -2.15 -17.85
C LYS A 360 11.98 -1.14 -17.38
N GLY A 361 12.40 -0.16 -16.57
CA GLY A 361 11.53 0.95 -16.16
C GLY A 361 11.07 1.78 -17.36
N VAL A 362 9.77 2.08 -17.40
CA VAL A 362 9.10 2.85 -18.45
C VAL A 362 8.29 3.97 -17.81
N VAL A 363 8.11 5.07 -18.54
CA VAL A 363 7.22 6.19 -18.19
C VAL A 363 6.34 6.50 -19.40
N VAL A 364 5.04 6.72 -19.21
CA VAL A 364 4.09 6.93 -20.31
C VAL A 364 3.36 8.25 -20.14
N TRP A 365 3.61 9.20 -21.04
CA TRP A 365 2.99 10.53 -21.02
C TRP A 365 1.69 10.55 -21.85
N GLY A 366 0.77 11.46 -21.51
CA GLY A 366 -0.45 11.69 -22.30
C GLY A 366 -0.37 13.01 -23.06
N GLY A 367 -0.72 13.03 -24.34
CA GLY A 367 -0.71 14.22 -25.19
C GLY A 367 0.67 14.58 -25.78
N GLU A 368 0.68 15.41 -26.83
CA GLU A 368 1.90 15.92 -27.49
C GLU A 368 2.59 17.02 -26.66
N GLU A 369 1.85 17.78 -25.86
CA GLU A 369 2.41 18.85 -25.03
C GLU A 369 3.09 18.29 -23.77
N GLY A 370 4.41 18.43 -23.70
CA GLY A 370 5.23 17.89 -22.61
C GLY A 370 5.84 16.51 -22.90
N ALA A 371 5.63 15.97 -24.10
CA ALA A 371 6.35 14.79 -24.55
C ALA A 371 7.87 15.09 -24.62
N PRO A 372 8.74 14.22 -24.09
CA PRO A 372 10.18 14.30 -24.35
C PRO A 372 10.45 14.20 -25.86
N PRO A 373 11.61 14.69 -26.35
CA PRO A 373 11.91 14.70 -27.78
C PRO A 373 11.74 13.31 -28.43
N GLU A 374 11.30 13.29 -29.69
CA GLU A 374 10.83 12.10 -30.43
C GLU A 374 11.81 10.93 -30.46
N ASP A 375 13.11 11.20 -30.33
CA ASP A 375 14.20 10.23 -30.34
C ASP A 375 14.25 9.32 -29.10
N GLU A 376 13.48 9.64 -28.06
CA GLU A 376 13.39 8.87 -26.82
C GLU A 376 12.03 8.17 -26.61
N LEU A 377 11.14 8.24 -27.61
CA LEU A 377 9.78 7.73 -27.54
C LEU A 377 9.61 6.42 -28.32
N VAL A 378 8.97 5.44 -27.70
CA VAL A 378 8.35 4.28 -28.35
C VAL A 378 6.85 4.54 -28.43
N ARG A 379 6.20 4.23 -29.55
CA ARG A 379 4.73 4.26 -29.62
C ARG A 379 4.19 3.03 -28.90
N GLY A 380 3.36 3.23 -27.88
CA GLY A 380 2.66 2.14 -27.20
C GLY A 380 1.16 2.39 -27.23
N ASP A 381 0.40 1.36 -27.63
CA ASP A 381 -1.05 1.44 -27.71
C ASP A 381 -1.68 1.10 -26.35
N LEU A 382 -1.91 2.14 -25.55
CA LEU A 382 -2.78 2.10 -24.36
C LEU A 382 -4.14 2.76 -24.67
N GLY A 383 -4.55 2.73 -25.95
CA GLY A 383 -5.63 3.53 -26.51
C GLY A 383 -5.07 4.76 -27.22
N ASN A 384 -5.33 4.83 -28.53
CA ASN A 384 -4.96 5.86 -29.51
C ASN A 384 -4.37 7.17 -28.94
N ASN A 385 -3.08 7.40 -29.25
CA ASN A 385 -2.26 8.59 -29.00
C ASN A 385 -1.59 8.71 -27.61
N LEU A 386 -0.93 7.64 -27.15
CA LEU A 386 -0.07 7.67 -25.96
C LEU A 386 1.41 7.47 -26.34
N TRP A 387 2.28 8.33 -25.81
CA TRP A 387 3.72 8.25 -26.03
C TRP A 387 4.36 7.49 -24.88
N VAL A 388 5.05 6.39 -25.19
CA VAL A 388 5.82 5.62 -24.20
C VAL A 388 7.25 6.09 -24.26
N ARG A 389 7.69 6.89 -23.29
CA ARG A 389 9.14 7.10 -23.14
C ARG A 389 9.69 5.85 -22.46
N VAL A 390 10.33 4.99 -23.22
CA VAL A 390 11.22 4.01 -22.61
C VAL A 390 12.40 4.84 -22.12
N GLU A 391 12.60 4.93 -20.81
CA GLU A 391 13.87 5.46 -20.30
C GLU A 391 14.96 4.43 -20.60
N THR A 392 15.35 4.33 -21.88
CA THR A 392 16.72 4.03 -22.27
C THR A 392 17.55 5.16 -21.72
N LEU A 393 18.06 4.99 -20.49
CA LEU A 393 19.39 5.52 -20.18
C LEU A 393 20.26 5.14 -21.37
N HIS A 394 20.66 6.15 -22.17
CA HIS A 394 21.58 5.98 -23.26
C HIS A 394 22.66 4.99 -22.85
N THR A 395 22.89 4.01 -23.70
CA THR A 395 24.19 3.37 -23.84
C THR A 395 25.23 4.48 -23.89
N GLN A 396 25.84 4.79 -22.75
CA GLN A 396 27.08 5.53 -22.70
C GLN A 396 28.17 4.53 -23.11
N PRO A 397 28.97 4.85 -24.14
CA PRO A 397 29.96 3.93 -24.70
C PRO A 397 31.17 3.86 -23.78
N TRP A 398 31.17 2.91 -22.84
CA TRP A 398 32.38 2.48 -22.12
C TRP A 398 32.29 1.09 -21.49
N PHE A 399 31.50 0.19 -22.06
CA PHE A 399 31.74 -1.25 -21.91
C PHE A 399 31.89 -1.90 -23.28
N THR A 400 32.94 -1.47 -23.99
CA THR A 400 33.72 -2.35 -24.84
C THR A 400 35.00 -2.70 -24.07
N GLY A 401 35.20 -3.98 -23.74
CA GLY A 401 36.46 -4.53 -23.25
C GLY A 401 36.45 -4.96 -21.79
N CYS A 402 36.06 -6.19 -21.50
CA CYS A 402 36.91 -7.38 -21.55
C CYS A 402 36.02 -8.63 -21.56
#